data_AF-A0A522DP83-F1
#
_entry.id   AF-A0A522DP83-F1
#
_cell.length_a   1.000
_cell.length_b   1.000
_cell.length_c   1.000
_cell.angle_alpha   90.00
_cell.angle_beta   90.00
_cell.angle_gamma   90.00
#
_symmetry.space_group_name_H-M   'P 1'
#
loop_
_entity.id
_entity.type
_entity.pdbx_description
1 polymer ?
#
loop_
_entity_poly.entity_id
_entity_poly.type
_entity_poly.pdbx_seq_one_letter_code
_entity_poly.pdbx_strand_id
1 'polypeptide(L)'
;QKSVGLNGVGTKAVNALSHYFKVTAFRDGKEKTAEFERGVLIKEYKEAKTGEQNGTMVTFIPDESVFKNFHFLNEYLENQIWNYCFLNAGMKIVLNGKSFVSRNGLLDLLQRKTNEDEICYPIIHLKGDDIEVAITHNNDYGEDIYSFVNGQHTTQGGTHQQAFREAYVKTIRDFYKKDYDAADIRTSIVAAVSVRVVEPVFESQTKTKLGSVNVDEGGPSMRQFVGDFLGKELDNFLHKNPSVADALKKRIEQNEKERKELAGIKKLANERAKKANLHNRKLRDCRYHLNDEPPAKGKEEFFAKQKESSIFITEGDSASGSITKARNVETQSVFSLRGKPLNCYGLTKKVVYENEEFNLLQHALNIEDGMEGLRYNNIIIATDADVDGMHIRLLLMTFFLQFFPDLVKNGHVYVLETPLFRVRNKQETIYCYSETEKQAAMKKLGTKPEVTRFKGLGEISPDEFARFISDDMRLQPVILEQHMHIQQLLEYYMGKNTQERQEFIIDNLKVELDVVEEVAK
;
A
#
# COMPACT_ATOMS: atom_id res chain seq x y z
N GLN A 1 -8.78 18.20 -25.03
CA GLN A 1 -7.91 18.21 -23.82
C GLN A 1 -8.35 17.02 -22.98
N LYS A 2 -7.52 15.98 -22.82
CA LYS A 2 -7.89 14.78 -22.04
C LYS A 2 -7.47 15.02 -20.59
N SER A 3 -8.42 15.10 -19.68
CA SER A 3 -8.15 15.39 -18.27
C SER A 3 -8.96 14.47 -17.37
N VAL A 4 -8.49 14.25 -16.13
CA VAL A 4 -9.18 13.41 -15.13
C VAL A 4 -10.31 14.19 -14.45
N GLY A 5 -10.28 15.52 -14.45
CA GLY A 5 -11.15 16.37 -13.64
C GLY A 5 -12.47 16.72 -14.33
N LEU A 6 -13.46 15.85 -14.26
CA LEU A 6 -14.76 16.08 -14.92
C LEU A 6 -15.72 16.96 -14.09
N ASN A 7 -15.69 16.85 -12.76
CA ASN A 7 -16.78 17.40 -11.92
C ASN A 7 -16.41 18.67 -11.14
N GLY A 8 -15.14 19.10 -11.12
CA GLY A 8 -14.70 20.30 -10.39
C GLY A 8 -14.90 20.28 -8.86
N VAL A 9 -15.27 19.13 -8.28
CA VAL A 9 -15.56 18.98 -6.85
C VAL A 9 -14.29 18.96 -6.00
N GLY A 10 -13.15 18.52 -6.56
CA GLY A 10 -11.91 18.32 -5.80
C GLY A 10 -11.46 19.57 -5.04
N THR A 11 -11.23 20.68 -5.75
CA THR A 11 -10.83 21.95 -5.12
C THR A 11 -11.90 22.51 -4.17
N LYS A 12 -13.19 22.27 -4.45
CA LYS A 12 -14.28 22.67 -3.56
C LYS A 12 -14.25 21.89 -2.25
N ALA A 13 -13.97 20.59 -2.29
CA ALA A 13 -13.81 19.78 -1.09
C ALA A 13 -12.60 20.22 -0.26
N VAL A 14 -11.46 20.50 -0.91
CA VAL A 14 -10.29 21.05 -0.21
C VAL A 14 -10.64 22.36 0.48
N ASN A 15 -11.32 23.27 -0.20
CA ASN A 15 -11.77 24.54 0.39
C ASN A 15 -12.73 24.31 1.57
N ALA A 16 -13.73 23.43 1.43
CA ALA A 16 -14.70 23.13 2.48
C ALA A 16 -14.05 22.51 3.73
N LEU A 17 -12.99 21.73 3.55
CA LEU A 17 -12.29 21.00 4.63
C LEU A 17 -11.02 21.73 5.13
N SER A 18 -10.88 23.01 4.82
CA SER A 18 -9.75 23.84 5.26
C SER A 18 -10.21 24.94 6.20
N HIS A 19 -9.49 25.14 7.31
CA HIS A 19 -9.68 26.32 8.15
C HIS A 19 -9.26 27.60 7.42
N TYR A 20 -8.24 27.52 6.58
CA TYR A 20 -7.81 28.62 5.72
C TYR A 20 -7.58 28.14 4.29
N PHE A 21 -8.12 28.83 3.30
CA PHE A 21 -7.91 28.54 1.89
C PHE A 21 -7.77 29.85 1.10
N LYS A 22 -6.67 30.00 0.37
CA LYS A 22 -6.37 31.17 -0.48
C LYS A 22 -6.06 30.71 -1.90
N VAL A 23 -6.71 31.32 -2.87
CA VAL A 23 -6.43 31.12 -4.30
C VAL A 23 -6.06 32.45 -4.94
N THR A 24 -4.98 32.47 -5.71
CA THR A 24 -4.51 33.62 -6.47
C THR A 24 -4.29 33.22 -7.92
N ALA A 25 -4.94 33.90 -8.86
CA ALA A 25 -4.74 33.69 -10.29
C ALA A 25 -3.90 34.83 -10.87
N PHE A 26 -2.83 34.49 -11.57
CA PHE A 26 -1.94 35.42 -12.28
C PHE A 26 -2.16 35.26 -13.78
N ARG A 27 -2.65 36.32 -14.44
CA ARG A 27 -2.90 36.35 -15.89
C ARG A 27 -2.60 37.72 -16.46
N ASP A 28 -1.78 37.75 -17.52
CA ASP A 28 -1.52 38.92 -18.36
C ASP A 28 -1.06 40.15 -17.54
N GLY A 29 -0.15 39.92 -16.60
CA GLY A 29 0.42 40.97 -15.72
C GLY A 29 -0.53 41.45 -14.63
N LYS A 30 -1.62 40.72 -14.37
CA LYS A 30 -2.58 41.00 -13.31
C LYS A 30 -2.78 39.82 -12.38
N GLU A 31 -3.14 40.11 -11.14
CA GLU A 31 -3.52 39.13 -10.13
C GLU A 31 -4.92 39.37 -9.60
N LYS A 32 -5.61 38.28 -9.27
CA LYS A 32 -6.86 38.29 -8.53
C LYS A 32 -6.83 37.22 -7.43
N THR A 33 -7.22 37.62 -6.21
CA THR A 33 -7.09 36.79 -5.01
C THR A 33 -8.43 36.65 -4.30
N ALA A 34 -8.72 35.45 -3.83
CA ALA A 34 -9.85 35.16 -2.95
C ALA A 34 -9.41 34.28 -1.77
N GLU A 35 -9.90 34.62 -0.58
CA GLU A 35 -9.69 33.89 0.68
C GLU A 35 -11.00 33.32 1.18
N PHE A 36 -10.92 32.11 1.72
CA PHE A 36 -12.04 31.32 2.21
C PHE A 36 -11.69 30.69 3.56
N GLU A 37 -12.71 30.45 4.38
CA GLU A 37 -12.65 29.64 5.60
C GLU A 37 -13.81 28.63 5.55
N ARG A 38 -13.50 27.33 5.65
CA ARG A 38 -14.49 26.23 5.60
C ARG A 38 -15.45 26.35 4.41
N GLY A 39 -14.92 26.71 3.24
CA GLY A 39 -15.69 26.87 2.01
C GLY A 39 -16.42 28.21 1.86
N VAL A 40 -16.46 29.06 2.89
CA VAL A 40 -17.13 30.37 2.87
C VAL A 40 -16.15 31.45 2.44
N LEU A 41 -16.52 32.26 1.44
CA LEU A 41 -15.71 33.40 1.01
C LEU A 41 -15.62 34.43 2.14
N ILE A 42 -14.42 34.66 2.65
CA ILE A 42 -14.17 35.65 3.71
C ILE A 42 -13.69 36.98 3.14
N LYS A 43 -12.95 36.95 2.03
CA LYS A 43 -12.39 38.16 1.42
C LYS A 43 -12.09 37.97 -0.06
N GLU A 44 -12.51 38.93 -0.86
CA GLU A 44 -12.14 39.02 -2.27
C GLU A 44 -11.33 40.30 -2.48
N TYR A 45 -10.14 40.16 -3.06
CA TYR A 45 -9.28 41.29 -3.38
C TYR A 45 -9.62 41.80 -4.78
N LYS A 46 -9.58 43.13 -4.93
CA LYS A 46 -9.67 43.74 -6.26
C LYS A 46 -8.49 43.30 -7.12
N GLU A 47 -8.71 43.26 -8.42
CA GLU A 47 -7.66 43.00 -9.40
C GLU A 47 -6.51 44.01 -9.23
N ALA A 48 -5.28 43.49 -9.17
CA ALA A 48 -4.07 44.28 -9.02
C ALA A 48 -3.06 43.94 -10.11
N LYS A 49 -2.09 44.83 -10.35
CA LYS A 49 -0.95 44.53 -11.24
C LYS A 49 0.02 43.61 -10.51
N THR A 50 0.62 42.67 -11.24
CA THR A 50 1.59 41.72 -10.69
C THR A 50 2.77 41.52 -11.65
N GLY A 51 3.94 41.21 -11.09
CA GLY A 51 5.13 40.83 -11.86
C GLY A 51 5.29 39.31 -12.02
N GLU A 52 4.40 38.53 -11.42
CA GLU A 52 4.42 37.07 -11.45
C GLU A 52 4.11 36.51 -12.83
N GLN A 53 4.64 35.32 -13.13
CA GLN A 53 4.33 34.61 -14.36
C GLN A 53 2.89 34.08 -14.36
N ASN A 54 2.34 33.87 -15.56
CA ASN A 54 1.01 33.32 -15.75
C ASN A 54 0.85 31.96 -15.02
N GLY A 55 -0.14 31.84 -14.13
CA GLY A 55 -0.32 30.64 -13.31
C GLY A 55 -1.39 30.80 -12.23
N THR A 56 -1.49 29.81 -11.35
CA THR A 56 -2.40 29.82 -10.21
C THR A 56 -1.67 29.34 -8.98
N MET A 57 -1.76 30.09 -7.89
CA MET A 57 -1.25 29.71 -6.57
C MET A 57 -2.42 29.36 -5.66
N VAL A 58 -2.32 28.22 -4.98
CA VAL A 58 -3.29 27.76 -3.98
C VAL A 58 -2.54 27.49 -2.68
N THR A 59 -3.06 28.02 -1.58
CA THR A 59 -2.54 27.81 -0.23
C THR A 59 -3.70 27.37 0.65
N PHE A 60 -3.51 26.35 1.47
CA PHE A 60 -4.55 25.90 2.39
C PHE A 60 -3.96 25.34 3.68
N ILE A 61 -4.77 25.37 4.74
CA ILE A 61 -4.49 24.75 6.04
C ILE A 61 -5.70 23.86 6.37
N PRO A 62 -5.53 22.52 6.50
CA PRO A 62 -6.62 21.61 6.84
C PRO A 62 -7.35 22.00 8.12
N ASP A 63 -8.66 21.75 8.19
CA ASP A 63 -9.45 22.02 9.40
C ASP A 63 -9.15 20.97 10.48
N GLU A 64 -8.50 21.40 11.56
CA GLU A 64 -8.15 20.56 12.72
C GLU A 64 -9.38 19.99 13.47
N SER A 65 -10.56 20.59 13.30
CA SER A 65 -11.80 20.02 13.86
C SER A 65 -12.27 18.77 13.12
N VAL A 66 -11.89 18.63 11.83
CA VAL A 66 -12.19 17.48 10.99
C VAL A 66 -11.02 16.49 11.01
N PHE A 67 -9.80 16.97 10.79
CA PHE A 67 -8.59 16.17 10.77
C PHE A 67 -7.82 16.32 12.09
N LYS A 68 -8.07 15.42 13.04
CA LYS A 68 -7.36 15.43 14.33
C LYS A 68 -5.93 14.92 14.17
N ASN A 69 -4.96 15.60 14.78
CA ASN A 69 -3.53 15.20 14.83
C ASN A 69 -2.90 14.87 13.46
N PHE A 70 -3.29 15.59 12.40
CA PHE A 70 -2.78 15.31 11.06
C PHE A 70 -1.33 15.79 10.87
N HIS A 71 -0.58 15.10 10.02
CA HIS A 71 0.69 15.56 9.49
C HIS A 71 0.85 15.09 8.05
N PHE A 72 1.53 15.89 7.22
CA PHE A 72 1.84 15.47 5.87
C PHE A 72 3.01 14.50 5.88
N LEU A 73 2.83 13.35 5.23
CA LEU A 73 3.87 12.35 5.02
C LEU A 73 4.65 12.71 3.75
N ASN A 74 5.90 13.16 3.90
CA ASN A 74 6.72 13.61 2.77
C ASN A 74 6.94 12.48 1.76
N GLU A 75 7.17 11.26 2.25
CA GLU A 75 7.41 10.06 1.45
C GLU A 75 6.20 9.76 0.57
N TYR A 76 5.00 9.92 1.11
CA TYR A 76 3.76 9.77 0.36
C TYR A 76 3.62 10.84 -0.73
N LEU A 77 3.90 12.11 -0.41
CA LEU A 77 3.82 13.21 -1.37
C LEU A 77 4.83 13.06 -2.52
N GLU A 78 6.08 12.68 -2.20
CA GLU A 78 7.11 12.43 -3.20
C GLU A 78 6.68 11.33 -4.19
N ASN A 79 6.06 10.26 -3.69
CA ASN A 79 5.54 9.18 -4.53
C ASN A 79 4.47 9.67 -5.51
N GLN A 80 3.53 10.50 -5.04
CA GLN A 80 2.50 11.07 -5.91
C GLN A 80 3.09 12.02 -6.96
N ILE A 81 4.07 12.85 -6.57
CA ILE A 81 4.75 13.78 -7.48
C ILE A 81 5.52 13.03 -8.58
N TRP A 82 6.19 11.93 -8.22
CA TRP A 82 6.88 11.11 -9.20
C TRP A 82 5.94 10.53 -10.25
N ASN A 83 4.76 10.02 -9.85
CA ASN A 83 3.75 9.55 -10.79
C ASN A 83 3.39 10.63 -11.82
N TYR A 84 3.16 11.88 -11.37
CA TYR A 84 2.89 12.98 -12.30
C TYR A 84 4.07 13.28 -13.24
N CYS A 85 5.31 13.21 -12.75
CA CYS A 85 6.50 13.42 -13.58
C CYS A 85 6.65 12.33 -14.64
N PHE A 86 6.45 11.06 -14.30
CA PHE A 86 6.53 9.94 -15.25
C PHE A 86 5.45 10.02 -16.33
N LEU A 87 4.26 10.52 -16.00
CA LEU A 87 3.14 10.62 -16.94
C LEU A 87 3.20 11.86 -17.83
N ASN A 88 4.05 12.83 -17.47
CA ASN A 88 4.25 14.08 -18.20
C ASN A 88 5.75 14.32 -18.38
N ALA A 89 6.38 13.55 -19.26
CA ALA A 89 7.81 13.66 -19.55
C ALA A 89 8.20 15.12 -19.86
N GLY A 90 9.23 15.61 -19.16
CA GLY A 90 9.68 17.00 -19.23
C GLY A 90 9.03 17.97 -18.23
N MET A 91 7.96 17.57 -17.53
CA MET A 91 7.38 18.39 -16.46
C MET A 91 8.30 18.41 -15.24
N LYS A 92 8.54 19.61 -14.70
CA LYS A 92 9.29 19.83 -13.47
C LYS A 92 8.35 20.18 -12.32
N ILE A 93 8.40 19.39 -11.25
CA ILE A 93 7.73 19.69 -9.98
C ILE A 93 8.81 19.96 -8.93
N VAL A 94 8.57 20.93 -8.05
CA VAL A 94 9.48 21.26 -6.94
C VAL A 94 8.72 21.11 -5.62
N LEU A 95 9.23 20.25 -4.73
CA LEU A 95 8.71 20.05 -3.38
C LEU A 95 9.81 20.41 -2.39
N ASN A 96 9.57 21.37 -1.49
CA ASN A 96 10.52 21.78 -0.44
C ASN A 96 11.95 22.03 -0.95
N GLY A 97 12.07 22.65 -2.15
CA GLY A 97 13.36 22.92 -2.81
C GLY A 97 13.96 21.75 -3.60
N LYS A 98 13.46 20.51 -3.42
CA LYS A 98 13.86 19.34 -4.20
C LYS A 98 13.12 19.29 -5.53
N SER A 99 13.86 19.06 -6.62
CA SER A 99 13.33 19.04 -7.98
C SER A 99 13.07 17.61 -8.46
N PHE A 100 11.93 17.41 -9.10
CA PHE A 100 11.44 16.14 -9.64
C PHE A 100 11.17 16.31 -11.14
N VAL A 101 11.85 15.52 -11.97
CA VAL A 101 11.72 15.55 -13.44
C VAL A 101 11.96 14.13 -13.97
N SER A 102 11.08 13.65 -14.84
CA SER A 102 11.32 12.46 -15.67
C SER A 102 11.51 12.90 -17.13
N ARG A 103 12.50 12.33 -17.81
CA ARG A 103 12.79 12.60 -19.23
C ARG A 103 12.20 11.54 -20.13
N ASN A 104 12.16 10.29 -19.69
CA ASN A 104 11.74 9.17 -20.53
C ASN A 104 10.33 8.65 -20.20
N GLY A 105 9.65 9.21 -19.21
CA GLY A 105 8.28 8.85 -18.87
C GLY A 105 8.19 7.51 -18.14
N LEU A 106 7.40 6.57 -18.66
CA LEU A 106 7.20 5.27 -17.99
C LEU A 106 8.47 4.40 -17.96
N LEU A 107 9.44 4.65 -18.84
CA LEU A 107 10.75 4.01 -18.75
C LEU A 107 11.46 4.39 -17.44
N ASP A 108 11.47 5.68 -17.08
CA ASP A 108 12.09 6.14 -15.82
C ASP A 108 11.32 5.60 -14.59
N LEU A 109 9.99 5.43 -14.71
CA LEU A 109 9.19 4.79 -13.67
C LEU A 109 9.67 3.36 -13.45
N LEU A 110 9.69 2.56 -14.52
CA LEU A 110 10.03 1.14 -14.41
C LEU A 110 11.47 0.96 -13.93
N GLN A 111 12.43 1.73 -14.47
CA GLN A 111 13.83 1.73 -14.01
C GLN A 111 13.99 1.99 -12.51
N ARG A 112 13.07 2.74 -11.90
CA ARG A 112 13.10 3.02 -10.45
C ARG A 112 12.31 2.03 -9.61
N LYS A 113 11.43 1.26 -10.26
CA LYS A 113 10.67 0.18 -9.64
C LYS A 113 11.36 -1.17 -9.77
N THR A 114 12.36 -1.28 -10.65
CA THR A 114 13.14 -2.49 -10.90
C THR A 114 14.60 -2.31 -10.55
N ASN A 115 15.28 -3.39 -10.18
CA ASN A 115 16.74 -3.43 -10.09
C ASN A 115 17.31 -3.96 -11.42
N GLU A 116 18.31 -3.27 -11.99
CA GLU A 116 18.93 -3.66 -13.26
C GLU A 116 19.60 -5.05 -13.17
N ASP A 117 20.06 -5.44 -11.99
CA ASP A 117 20.67 -6.76 -11.76
C ASP A 117 19.64 -7.90 -11.64
N GLU A 118 18.35 -7.57 -11.45
CA GLU A 118 17.28 -8.55 -11.22
C GLU A 118 16.35 -8.71 -12.43
N ILE A 119 16.35 -7.75 -13.36
CA ILE A 119 15.54 -7.86 -14.58
C ILE A 119 16.12 -8.93 -15.50
N CYS A 120 15.22 -9.75 -16.03
CA CYS A 120 15.57 -10.86 -16.92
C CYS A 120 15.98 -10.39 -18.31
N TYR A 121 15.54 -9.18 -18.70
CA TYR A 121 15.87 -8.54 -19.97
C TYR A 121 15.66 -7.02 -19.87
N PRO A 122 16.32 -6.21 -20.74
CA PRO A 122 16.15 -4.75 -20.75
C PRO A 122 14.69 -4.32 -20.91
N ILE A 123 14.33 -3.20 -20.27
CA ILE A 123 12.95 -2.69 -20.30
C ILE A 123 12.52 -2.41 -21.74
N ILE A 124 11.43 -3.05 -22.16
CA ILE A 124 10.78 -2.81 -23.45
C ILE A 124 9.91 -1.56 -23.27
N HIS A 125 10.19 -0.51 -24.03
CA HIS A 125 9.47 0.75 -23.96
C HIS A 125 8.79 1.07 -25.29
N LEU A 126 7.46 1.12 -25.28
CA LEU A 126 6.60 1.31 -26.44
C LEU A 126 5.76 2.57 -26.25
N LYS A 127 5.71 3.43 -27.26
CA LYS A 127 4.93 4.68 -27.25
C LYS A 127 3.99 4.75 -28.45
N GLY A 128 2.75 5.10 -28.19
CA GLY A 128 1.76 5.57 -29.16
C GLY A 128 1.19 6.93 -28.72
N ASP A 129 0.24 7.47 -29.48
CA ASP A 129 -0.29 8.83 -29.22
C ASP A 129 -1.03 8.95 -27.87
N ASP A 130 -1.81 7.92 -27.53
CA ASP A 130 -2.66 7.87 -26.34
C ASP A 130 -2.39 6.66 -25.45
N ILE A 131 -1.27 5.99 -25.67
CA ILE A 131 -0.84 4.83 -24.89
C ILE A 131 0.69 4.83 -24.75
N GLU A 132 1.17 4.59 -23.54
CA GLU A 132 2.58 4.37 -23.26
C GLU A 132 2.69 3.11 -22.40
N VAL A 133 3.63 2.23 -22.76
CA VAL A 133 3.82 0.95 -22.09
C VAL A 133 5.31 0.70 -21.88
N ALA A 134 5.71 0.39 -20.65
CA ALA A 134 7.04 -0.09 -20.31
C ALA A 134 6.91 -1.47 -19.66
N ILE A 135 7.69 -2.47 -20.10
CA ILE A 135 7.56 -3.86 -19.64
C ILE A 135 8.93 -4.49 -19.43
N THR A 136 9.09 -5.22 -18.34
CA THR A 136 10.15 -6.22 -18.14
C THR A 136 9.62 -7.39 -17.29
N HIS A 137 10.46 -8.40 -17.08
CA HIS A 137 10.25 -9.40 -16.03
C HIS A 137 11.41 -9.35 -15.06
N ASN A 138 11.12 -9.57 -13.78
CA ASN A 138 12.14 -9.80 -12.75
C ASN A 138 12.02 -11.24 -12.22
N ASN A 139 12.61 -11.51 -11.06
CA ASN A 139 12.55 -12.82 -10.41
C ASN A 139 11.49 -12.90 -9.29
N ASP A 140 10.74 -11.82 -9.06
CA ASP A 140 9.75 -11.77 -7.99
C ASP A 140 8.52 -12.61 -8.31
N TYR A 141 7.80 -13.02 -7.28
CA TYR A 141 6.50 -13.66 -7.45
C TYR A 141 5.40 -12.62 -7.70
N GLY A 142 4.40 -12.99 -8.52
CA GLY A 142 3.20 -12.16 -8.73
C GLY A 142 3.27 -11.28 -9.98
N GLU A 143 2.44 -10.23 -10.03
CA GLU A 143 2.39 -9.26 -11.13
C GLU A 143 2.51 -7.86 -10.54
N ASP A 144 3.50 -7.07 -10.95
CA ASP A 144 3.63 -5.66 -10.55
C ASP A 144 3.25 -4.75 -11.72
N ILE A 145 1.98 -4.33 -11.77
CA ILE A 145 1.44 -3.52 -12.86
C ILE A 145 1.03 -2.13 -12.35
N TYR A 146 1.79 -1.12 -12.75
CA TYR A 146 1.51 0.29 -12.51
C TYR A 146 0.62 0.82 -13.63
N SER A 147 -0.67 1.00 -13.33
CA SER A 147 -1.67 1.39 -14.34
C SER A 147 -2.16 2.82 -14.14
N PHE A 148 -2.28 3.56 -15.24
CA PHE A 148 -2.62 4.98 -15.21
C PHE A 148 -3.62 5.36 -16.30
N VAL A 149 -4.54 6.27 -15.95
CA VAL A 149 -5.50 6.87 -16.88
C VAL A 149 -5.45 8.39 -16.75
N ASN A 150 -5.09 9.09 -17.83
CA ASN A 150 -5.03 10.56 -17.86
C ASN A 150 -4.18 11.19 -16.73
N GLY A 151 -3.15 10.51 -16.22
CA GLY A 151 -2.33 11.00 -15.10
C GLY A 151 -2.75 10.50 -13.71
N GLN A 152 -3.89 9.81 -13.60
CA GLN A 152 -4.35 9.19 -12.36
C GLN A 152 -3.83 7.76 -12.24
N HIS A 153 -3.21 7.42 -11.10
CA HIS A 153 -2.85 6.04 -10.78
C HIS A 153 -4.09 5.25 -10.37
N THR A 154 -4.37 4.16 -11.07
CA THR A 154 -5.50 3.27 -10.79
C THR A 154 -5.02 2.07 -9.97
N THR A 155 -4.94 2.25 -8.65
CA THR A 155 -4.44 1.23 -7.71
C THR A 155 -5.25 -0.08 -7.71
N GLN A 156 -6.52 -0.03 -8.13
CA GLN A 156 -7.39 -1.20 -8.28
C GLN A 156 -7.56 -1.60 -9.76
N GLY A 157 -6.75 -1.03 -10.65
CA GLY A 157 -6.73 -1.31 -12.08
C GLY A 157 -7.98 -0.86 -12.83
N GLY A 158 -8.65 -1.80 -13.48
CA GLY A 158 -9.84 -1.55 -14.30
C GLY A 158 -9.69 -2.04 -15.74
N THR A 159 -10.58 -1.58 -16.60
CA THR A 159 -10.72 -2.09 -17.98
C THR A 159 -9.43 -2.05 -18.80
N HIS A 160 -8.66 -0.96 -18.71
CA HIS A 160 -7.38 -0.78 -19.42
C HIS A 160 -6.27 -1.75 -18.96
N GLN A 161 -6.13 -1.99 -17.65
CA GLN A 161 -5.17 -2.96 -17.12
C GLN A 161 -5.56 -4.38 -17.52
N GLN A 162 -6.85 -4.71 -17.48
CA GLN A 162 -7.34 -6.01 -17.94
C GLN A 162 -7.12 -6.21 -19.45
N ALA A 163 -7.40 -5.18 -20.25
CA ALA A 163 -7.10 -5.17 -21.69
C ALA A 163 -5.61 -5.38 -21.95
N PHE A 164 -4.72 -4.73 -21.19
CA PHE A 164 -3.28 -4.95 -21.24
C PHE A 164 -2.90 -6.42 -20.95
N ARG A 165 -3.42 -7.01 -19.86
CA ARG A 165 -3.16 -8.41 -19.51
C ARG A 165 -3.55 -9.38 -20.61
N GLU A 166 -4.75 -9.21 -21.17
CA GLU A 166 -5.28 -10.06 -22.23
C GLU A 166 -4.46 -9.89 -23.53
N ALA A 167 -4.19 -8.65 -23.94
CA ALA A 167 -3.43 -8.32 -25.14
C ALA A 167 -1.97 -8.78 -25.06
N TYR A 168 -1.31 -8.61 -23.91
CA TYR A 168 0.05 -9.08 -23.69
C TYR A 168 0.14 -10.60 -23.84
N VAL A 169 -0.73 -11.34 -23.15
CA VAL A 169 -0.79 -12.81 -23.23
C VAL A 169 -1.03 -13.27 -24.68
N LYS A 170 -2.00 -12.66 -25.37
CA LYS A 170 -2.30 -13.01 -26.77
C LYS A 170 -1.09 -12.77 -27.67
N THR A 171 -0.45 -11.60 -27.57
CA THR A 171 0.70 -11.23 -28.41
C THR A 171 1.88 -12.19 -28.21
N ILE A 172 2.17 -12.57 -26.95
CA ILE A 172 3.24 -13.52 -26.64
C ILE A 172 2.95 -14.93 -27.18
N ARG A 173 1.71 -15.42 -27.05
CA ARG A 173 1.30 -16.71 -27.62
C ARG A 173 1.41 -16.73 -29.14
N ASP A 174 0.95 -15.66 -29.79
CA ASP A 174 0.99 -15.50 -31.25
C ASP A 174 2.45 -15.44 -31.75
N PHE A 175 3.32 -14.69 -31.08
CA PHE A 175 4.74 -14.54 -31.42
C PHE A 175 5.50 -15.87 -31.32
N TYR A 176 5.39 -16.60 -30.20
CA TYR A 176 6.09 -17.89 -30.01
C TYR A 176 5.36 -19.09 -30.63
N LYS A 177 4.13 -18.91 -31.10
CA LYS A 177 3.26 -19.98 -31.62
C LYS A 177 3.10 -21.15 -30.63
N LYS A 178 3.03 -20.82 -29.34
CA LYS A 178 2.82 -21.78 -28.25
C LYS A 178 1.74 -21.24 -27.32
N ASP A 179 0.77 -22.11 -26.99
CA ASP A 179 -0.30 -21.79 -26.06
C ASP A 179 0.16 -21.98 -24.61
N TYR A 180 1.03 -21.09 -24.15
CA TYR A 180 1.43 -21.03 -22.74
C TYR A 180 0.22 -20.69 -21.86
N ASP A 181 0.20 -21.19 -20.61
CA ASP A 181 -0.79 -20.74 -19.64
C ASP A 181 -0.65 -19.22 -19.42
N ALA A 182 -1.78 -18.52 -19.29
CA ALA A 182 -1.76 -17.07 -19.12
C ALA A 182 -1.02 -16.66 -17.84
N ALA A 183 -1.08 -17.49 -16.79
CA ALA A 183 -0.35 -17.24 -15.55
C ALA A 183 1.17 -17.31 -15.76
N ASP A 184 1.67 -18.20 -16.61
CA ASP A 184 3.11 -18.38 -16.86
C ASP A 184 3.70 -17.15 -17.57
N ILE A 185 2.92 -16.52 -18.44
CA ILE A 185 3.30 -15.30 -19.16
C ILE A 185 3.28 -14.06 -18.25
N ARG A 186 2.33 -13.98 -17.31
CA ARG A 186 2.17 -12.79 -16.45
C ARG A 186 3.00 -12.86 -15.17
N THR A 187 3.35 -14.05 -14.70
CA THR A 187 4.14 -14.18 -13.46
C THR A 187 5.48 -13.48 -13.60
N SER A 188 5.84 -12.68 -12.61
CA SER A 188 7.05 -11.85 -12.52
C SER A 188 7.10 -10.69 -13.52
N ILE A 189 5.97 -10.35 -14.14
CA ILE A 189 5.89 -9.15 -14.97
C ILE A 189 6.01 -7.91 -14.09
N VAL A 190 6.86 -6.99 -14.50
CA VAL A 190 6.86 -5.62 -13.99
C VAL A 190 6.53 -4.73 -15.17
N ALA A 191 5.39 -4.05 -15.11
CA ALA A 191 4.88 -3.26 -16.22
C ALA A 191 4.31 -1.93 -15.75
N ALA A 192 4.46 -0.90 -16.58
CA ALA A 192 3.74 0.34 -16.45
C ALA A 192 2.92 0.58 -17.72
N VAL A 193 1.63 0.88 -17.55
CA VAL A 193 0.69 1.14 -18.64
C VAL A 193 -0.03 2.46 -18.37
N SER A 194 0.09 3.40 -19.30
CA SER A 194 -0.67 4.65 -19.27
C SER A 194 -1.55 4.74 -20.51
N VAL A 195 -2.84 5.03 -20.32
CA VAL A 195 -3.78 5.30 -21.41
C VAL A 195 -4.41 6.68 -21.25
N ARG A 196 -4.71 7.32 -22.38
CA ARG A 196 -5.40 8.61 -22.43
C ARG A 196 -6.80 8.47 -22.99
N VAL A 197 -7.79 8.61 -22.11
CA VAL A 197 -9.20 8.34 -22.38
C VAL A 197 -9.98 9.66 -22.41
N VAL A 198 -10.89 9.81 -23.36
CA VAL A 198 -11.84 10.94 -23.39
C VAL A 198 -12.93 10.67 -22.36
N GLU A 199 -13.16 11.61 -21.46
CA GLU A 199 -14.19 11.53 -20.41
C GLU A 199 -14.18 10.20 -19.62
N PRO A 200 -13.07 9.86 -18.93
CA PRO A 200 -12.95 8.59 -18.23
C PRO A 200 -13.98 8.47 -17.09
N VAL A 201 -14.68 7.34 -17.06
CA VAL A 201 -15.62 6.96 -16.00
C VAL A 201 -14.91 5.99 -15.05
N PHE A 202 -14.85 6.37 -13.78
CA PHE A 202 -14.31 5.54 -12.70
C PHE A 202 -15.45 4.96 -11.86
N GLU A 203 -15.23 3.79 -11.27
CA GLU A 203 -16.24 3.15 -10.40
C GLU A 203 -16.51 3.95 -9.10
N SER A 204 -15.57 4.81 -8.71
CA SER A 204 -15.64 5.60 -7.49
C SER A 204 -14.95 6.96 -7.64
N GLN A 205 -15.28 7.89 -6.74
CA GLN A 205 -14.70 9.23 -6.70
C GLN A 205 -13.20 9.25 -6.40
N THR A 206 -12.67 8.21 -5.73
CA THR A 206 -11.24 8.07 -5.47
C THR A 206 -10.45 7.68 -6.73
N LYS A 207 -11.15 7.38 -7.83
CA LYS A 207 -10.59 7.08 -9.16
C LYS A 207 -9.53 5.98 -9.15
N THR A 208 -9.75 4.99 -8.30
CA THR A 208 -8.86 3.85 -8.10
C THR A 208 -9.03 2.78 -9.17
N LYS A 209 -10.20 2.72 -9.83
CA LYS A 209 -10.55 1.72 -10.84
C LYS A 209 -11.28 2.31 -12.03
N LEU A 210 -10.77 2.07 -13.24
CA LEU A 210 -11.39 2.52 -14.49
C LEU A 210 -12.56 1.61 -14.88
N GLY A 211 -13.73 2.23 -15.12
CA GLY A 211 -14.94 1.56 -15.63
C GLY A 211 -15.21 1.79 -17.12
N SER A 212 -14.58 2.78 -17.76
CA SER A 212 -14.74 3.05 -19.20
C SER A 212 -14.37 1.83 -20.06
N VAL A 213 -15.32 1.35 -20.86
CA VAL A 213 -15.12 0.22 -21.78
C VAL A 213 -14.51 0.67 -23.11
N ASN A 214 -14.67 1.95 -23.48
CA ASN A 214 -14.16 2.55 -24.71
C ASN A 214 -13.19 3.70 -24.40
N VAL A 215 -12.34 4.03 -25.37
CA VAL A 215 -11.32 5.11 -25.22
C VAL A 215 -11.91 6.50 -25.44
N ASP A 216 -12.94 6.60 -26.28
CA ASP A 216 -13.76 7.80 -26.50
C ASP A 216 -15.18 7.39 -26.93
N GLU A 217 -16.06 8.39 -27.07
CA GLU A 217 -17.43 8.17 -27.54
C GLU A 217 -17.43 7.73 -29.02
N GLY A 218 -17.86 6.49 -29.28
CA GLY A 218 -17.92 5.92 -30.62
C GLY A 218 -16.60 5.32 -31.15
N GLY A 219 -15.48 5.47 -30.43
CA GLY A 219 -14.21 4.84 -30.81
C GLY A 219 -14.04 3.41 -30.31
N PRO A 220 -12.82 2.86 -30.44
CA PRO A 220 -12.55 1.46 -30.18
C PRO A 220 -12.77 1.11 -28.70
N SER A 221 -13.14 -0.15 -28.48
CA SER A 221 -13.12 -0.71 -27.13
C SER A 221 -11.69 -0.67 -26.58
N MET A 222 -11.56 -0.56 -25.27
CA MET A 222 -10.27 -0.57 -24.58
C MET A 222 -9.45 -1.83 -24.90
N ARG A 223 -10.14 -2.97 -25.01
CA ARG A 223 -9.54 -4.25 -25.43
C ARG A 223 -8.95 -4.18 -26.84
N GLN A 224 -9.71 -3.66 -27.79
CA GLN A 224 -9.25 -3.50 -29.16
C GLN A 224 -8.10 -2.50 -29.25
N PHE A 225 -8.23 -1.34 -28.63
CA PHE A 225 -7.20 -0.29 -28.66
C PHE A 225 -5.85 -0.77 -28.12
N VAL A 226 -5.84 -1.38 -26.93
CA VAL A 226 -4.61 -1.92 -26.33
C VAL A 226 -4.11 -3.15 -27.09
N GLY A 227 -5.02 -3.98 -27.59
CA GLY A 227 -4.73 -5.18 -28.39
C GLY A 227 -4.02 -4.86 -29.70
N ASP A 228 -4.54 -3.91 -30.46
CA ASP A 228 -3.98 -3.46 -31.75
C ASP A 228 -2.59 -2.83 -31.54
N PHE A 229 -2.43 -2.04 -30.47
CA PHE A 229 -1.15 -1.43 -30.11
C PHE A 229 -0.08 -2.48 -29.77
N LEU A 230 -0.35 -3.39 -28.82
CA LEU A 230 0.62 -4.41 -28.42
C LEU A 230 0.87 -5.42 -29.54
N GLY A 231 -0.18 -5.90 -30.20
CA GLY A 231 -0.07 -6.86 -31.30
C GLY A 231 0.78 -6.34 -32.46
N LYS A 232 0.90 -5.02 -32.64
CA LYS A 232 1.78 -4.41 -33.62
C LYS A 232 3.15 -4.06 -33.03
N GLU A 233 3.19 -3.23 -31.99
CA GLU A 233 4.44 -2.61 -31.52
C GLU A 233 5.31 -3.59 -30.72
N LEU A 234 4.70 -4.43 -29.87
CA LEU A 234 5.45 -5.45 -29.12
C LEU A 234 5.92 -6.57 -30.05
N ASP A 235 5.08 -7.05 -30.97
CA ASP A 235 5.46 -8.06 -31.96
C ASP A 235 6.65 -7.58 -32.82
N ASN A 236 6.57 -6.35 -33.36
CA ASN A 236 7.65 -5.75 -34.12
C ASN A 236 8.93 -5.60 -33.27
N PHE A 237 8.80 -5.23 -32.00
CA PHE A 237 9.94 -5.10 -31.10
C PHE A 237 10.65 -6.45 -30.89
N LEU A 238 9.90 -7.52 -30.61
CA LEU A 238 10.46 -8.84 -30.37
C LEU A 238 11.13 -9.43 -31.61
N HIS A 239 10.57 -9.20 -32.81
CA HIS A 239 11.22 -9.58 -34.08
C HIS A 239 12.54 -8.84 -34.31
N LYS A 240 12.62 -7.56 -33.91
CA LYS A 240 13.84 -6.75 -34.04
C LYS A 240 14.90 -7.06 -32.97
N ASN A 241 14.50 -7.61 -31.83
CA ASN A 241 15.35 -7.84 -30.66
C ASN A 241 15.32 -9.32 -30.22
N PRO A 242 15.91 -10.24 -31.00
CA PRO A 242 15.84 -11.68 -30.73
C PRO A 242 16.45 -12.08 -29.39
N SER A 243 17.50 -11.38 -28.92
CA SER A 243 18.09 -11.64 -27.59
C SER A 243 17.11 -11.38 -26.45
N VAL A 244 16.30 -10.33 -26.56
CA VAL A 244 15.24 -10.00 -25.59
C VAL A 244 14.11 -11.03 -25.67
N ALA A 245 13.71 -11.43 -26.88
CA ALA A 245 12.72 -12.47 -27.07
C ALA A 245 13.16 -13.81 -26.44
N ASP A 246 14.39 -14.26 -26.69
CA ASP A 246 14.89 -15.50 -26.10
C ASP A 246 14.95 -15.45 -24.57
N ALA A 247 15.33 -14.31 -23.99
CA ALA A 247 15.36 -14.11 -22.55
C ALA A 247 13.95 -14.13 -21.94
N LEU A 248 12.99 -13.45 -22.57
CA LEU A 248 11.58 -13.48 -22.20
C LEU A 248 11.01 -14.90 -22.26
N LYS A 249 11.29 -15.64 -23.35
CA LYS A 249 10.84 -17.03 -23.49
C LYS A 249 11.37 -17.93 -22.37
N LYS A 250 12.67 -17.84 -22.07
CA LYS A 250 13.29 -18.58 -20.96
C LYS A 250 12.61 -18.29 -19.63
N ARG A 251 12.25 -17.02 -19.37
CA ARG A 251 11.55 -16.64 -18.14
C ARG A 251 10.17 -17.28 -18.07
N ILE A 252 9.38 -17.23 -19.15
CA ILE A 252 8.05 -17.85 -19.21
C ILE A 252 8.13 -19.36 -18.97
N GLU A 253 9.12 -20.04 -19.56
CA GLU A 253 9.33 -21.48 -19.37
C GLU A 253 9.76 -21.84 -17.95
N GLN A 254 10.54 -20.97 -17.29
CA GLN A 254 10.88 -21.10 -15.88
C GLN A 254 9.63 -20.98 -15.00
N ASN A 255 8.77 -19.98 -15.24
CA ASN A 255 7.49 -19.82 -14.54
C ASN A 255 6.59 -21.06 -14.72
N GLU A 256 6.50 -21.59 -15.95
CA GLU A 256 5.73 -22.81 -16.28
C GLU A 256 6.21 -24.01 -15.44
N LYS A 257 7.53 -24.17 -15.28
CA LYS A 257 8.12 -25.23 -14.46
C LYS A 257 7.78 -25.05 -12.98
N GLU A 258 7.97 -23.85 -12.43
CA GLU A 258 7.70 -23.54 -11.02
C GLU A 258 6.22 -23.75 -10.66
N ARG A 259 5.29 -23.32 -11.53
CA ARG A 259 3.86 -23.53 -11.32
C ARG A 259 3.49 -25.01 -11.28
N LYS A 260 4.04 -25.84 -12.18
CA LYS A 260 3.80 -27.29 -12.20
C LYS A 260 4.32 -27.97 -10.94
N GLU A 261 5.48 -27.55 -10.44
CA GLU A 261 6.04 -28.04 -9.17
C GLU A 261 5.14 -27.65 -7.96
N LEU A 262 4.65 -26.40 -7.92
CA LEU A 262 3.77 -25.90 -6.87
C LEU A 262 2.37 -26.53 -6.87
N ALA A 263 1.81 -26.87 -8.04
CA ALA A 263 0.46 -27.44 -8.15
C ALA A 263 0.32 -28.75 -7.35
N GLY A 264 1.35 -29.60 -7.34
CA GLY A 264 1.36 -30.83 -6.54
C GLY A 264 1.32 -30.57 -5.04
N ILE A 265 2.03 -29.52 -4.58
CA ILE A 265 2.10 -29.12 -3.16
C ILE A 265 0.80 -28.45 -2.73
N LYS A 266 0.26 -27.53 -3.55
CA LYS A 266 -1.04 -26.87 -3.29
C LYS A 266 -2.14 -27.91 -3.09
N LYS A 267 -2.18 -28.97 -3.90
CA LYS A 267 -3.18 -30.05 -3.75
C LYS A 267 -3.07 -30.76 -2.40
N LEU A 268 -1.86 -31.15 -2.00
CA LEU A 268 -1.60 -31.80 -0.71
C LEU A 268 -1.89 -30.88 0.49
N ALA A 269 -1.50 -29.61 0.39
CA ALA A 269 -1.79 -28.58 1.39
C ALA A 269 -3.30 -28.35 1.51
N ASN A 270 -4.02 -28.19 0.39
CA ASN A 270 -5.48 -28.06 0.37
C ASN A 270 -6.19 -29.30 0.91
N GLU A 271 -5.68 -30.51 0.68
CA GLU A 271 -6.23 -31.73 1.29
C GLU A 271 -6.01 -31.77 2.80
N ARG A 272 -4.86 -31.31 3.30
CA ARG A 272 -4.58 -31.17 4.74
C ARG A 272 -5.44 -30.08 5.38
N ALA A 273 -5.53 -28.91 4.74
CA ALA A 273 -6.38 -27.81 5.15
C ALA A 273 -7.85 -28.21 5.13
N LYS A 274 -8.34 -28.89 4.08
CA LYS A 274 -9.71 -29.46 4.00
C LYS A 274 -10.00 -30.46 5.11
N LYS A 275 -9.02 -31.29 5.50
CA LYS A 275 -9.13 -32.18 6.66
C LYS A 275 -9.12 -31.42 8.00
N ALA A 276 -8.43 -30.29 8.08
CA ALA A 276 -8.43 -29.39 9.24
C ALA A 276 -9.62 -28.39 9.27
N ASN A 277 -10.35 -28.26 8.16
CA ASN A 277 -11.22 -27.13 7.82
C ASN A 277 -12.54 -27.03 8.59
N LEU A 278 -12.78 -27.84 9.61
CA LEU A 278 -13.97 -27.61 10.43
C LEU A 278 -13.77 -26.49 11.45
N HIS A 279 -12.54 -26.11 11.78
CA HIS A 279 -12.25 -24.89 12.55
C HIS A 279 -10.77 -24.53 12.40
N ASN A 280 -10.46 -23.45 11.67
CA ASN A 280 -9.21 -22.72 11.94
C ASN A 280 -9.32 -22.15 13.36
N ARG A 281 -8.92 -22.93 14.37
CA ARG A 281 -9.13 -22.61 15.80
C ARG A 281 -8.42 -21.31 16.21
N LYS A 282 -7.46 -20.85 15.41
CA LYS A 282 -6.67 -19.62 15.61
C LYS A 282 -7.38 -18.38 15.09
N LEU A 283 -8.33 -18.54 14.17
CA LEU A 283 -9.11 -17.43 13.62
C LEU A 283 -10.42 -17.27 14.41
N ARG A 284 -10.58 -16.10 15.02
CA ARG A 284 -11.86 -15.58 15.50
C ARG A 284 -12.34 -14.58 14.45
N ASP A 285 -13.30 -15.00 13.66
CA ASP A 285 -13.70 -14.24 12.48
C ASP A 285 -14.66 -13.09 12.77
N CYS A 286 -14.80 -12.17 11.82
CA CYS A 286 -15.78 -11.09 11.80
C CYS A 286 -16.89 -11.41 10.79
N ARG A 287 -17.90 -10.55 10.70
CA ARG A 287 -19.08 -10.80 9.85
C ARG A 287 -18.93 -10.26 8.44
N TYR A 288 -18.27 -9.11 8.30
CA TYR A 288 -18.10 -8.42 7.02
C TYR A 288 -16.68 -8.58 6.53
N HIS A 289 -16.52 -9.05 5.30
CA HIS A 289 -15.23 -9.19 4.62
C HIS A 289 -15.18 -8.32 3.37
N LEU A 290 -13.98 -7.87 3.02
CA LEU A 290 -13.71 -7.06 1.85
C LEU A 290 -14.15 -7.74 0.53
N ASN A 291 -14.08 -9.07 0.46
CA ASN A 291 -14.42 -9.86 -0.73
C ASN A 291 -15.89 -10.33 -0.75
N ASP A 292 -16.71 -9.97 0.24
CA ASP A 292 -18.13 -10.35 0.24
C ASP A 292 -18.91 -9.59 -0.85
N GLU A 293 -19.88 -10.25 -1.48
CA GLU A 293 -20.79 -9.57 -2.40
C GLU A 293 -21.77 -8.68 -1.63
N PRO A 294 -21.90 -7.39 -2.00
CA PRO A 294 -22.79 -6.50 -1.28
C PRO A 294 -24.26 -6.85 -1.56
N PRO A 295 -25.13 -6.82 -0.53
CA PRO A 295 -26.55 -7.10 -0.70
C PRO A 295 -27.25 -6.02 -1.54
N ALA A 296 -28.40 -6.39 -2.11
CA ALA A 296 -29.19 -5.48 -2.97
C ALA A 296 -29.73 -4.24 -2.23
N LYS A 297 -29.88 -4.28 -0.91
CA LYS A 297 -30.29 -3.16 -0.04
C LYS A 297 -29.17 -2.83 0.93
N GLY A 298 -28.96 -1.54 1.24
CA GLY A 298 -27.95 -1.11 2.19
C GLY A 298 -26.51 -1.16 1.66
N LYS A 299 -26.35 -1.08 0.33
CA LYS A 299 -25.07 -1.24 -0.36
C LYS A 299 -23.97 -0.30 0.17
N GLU A 300 -24.31 0.95 0.45
CA GLU A 300 -23.35 1.95 0.94
C GLU A 300 -22.83 1.62 2.35
N GLU A 301 -23.73 1.27 3.28
CA GLU A 301 -23.36 0.85 4.64
C GLU A 301 -22.52 -0.44 4.60
N PHE A 302 -22.89 -1.38 3.73
CA PHE A 302 -22.11 -2.61 3.54
C PHE A 302 -20.69 -2.30 3.10
N PHE A 303 -20.51 -1.46 2.07
CA PHE A 303 -19.19 -1.06 1.61
C PHE A 303 -18.38 -0.30 2.67
N ALA A 304 -19.03 0.49 3.53
CA ALA A 304 -18.36 1.14 4.65
C ALA A 304 -17.79 0.09 5.61
N LYS A 305 -18.60 -0.90 6.04
CA LYS A 305 -18.14 -2.00 6.91
C LYS A 305 -17.06 -2.86 6.26
N GLN A 306 -17.12 -3.10 4.95
CA GLN A 306 -16.07 -3.81 4.23
C GLN A 306 -14.72 -3.08 4.27
N LYS A 307 -14.72 -1.75 4.19
CA LYS A 307 -13.49 -0.94 4.30
C LYS A 307 -12.95 -0.89 5.73
N GLU A 308 -13.84 -0.98 6.72
CA GLU A 308 -13.47 -1.09 8.13
C GLU A 308 -12.97 -2.49 8.50
N SER A 309 -13.28 -3.51 7.68
CA SER A 309 -12.89 -4.90 7.96
C SER A 309 -11.40 -5.03 8.24
N SER A 310 -11.07 -5.62 9.39
CA SER A 310 -9.71 -5.73 9.88
C SER A 310 -9.43 -7.09 10.49
N ILE A 311 -8.16 -7.49 10.50
CA ILE A 311 -7.69 -8.69 11.17
C ILE A 311 -6.47 -8.34 12.03
N PHE A 312 -6.57 -8.60 13.33
CA PHE A 312 -5.48 -8.46 14.29
C PHE A 312 -4.68 -9.74 14.35
N ILE A 313 -3.41 -9.70 13.94
CA ILE A 313 -2.47 -10.81 14.06
C ILE A 313 -1.70 -10.62 15.38
N THR A 314 -1.91 -11.53 16.32
CA THR A 314 -1.36 -11.45 17.67
C THR A 314 -0.33 -12.54 17.94
N GLU A 315 0.65 -12.28 18.81
CA GLU A 315 1.71 -13.23 19.19
C GLU A 315 1.20 -14.53 19.84
N GLY A 316 0.08 -14.48 20.56
CA GLY A 316 -0.44 -15.66 21.27
C GLY A 316 -1.85 -15.51 21.81
N ASP A 317 -2.34 -16.59 22.44
CA ASP A 317 -3.72 -16.70 22.91
C ASP A 317 -4.08 -15.73 24.03
N SER A 318 -3.10 -15.23 24.78
CA SER A 318 -3.33 -14.22 25.84
C SER A 318 -3.79 -12.89 25.23
N ALA A 319 -2.99 -12.29 24.34
CA ALA A 319 -3.34 -11.08 23.62
C ALA A 319 -4.60 -11.27 22.78
N SER A 320 -4.70 -12.40 22.05
CA SER A 320 -5.90 -12.75 21.28
C SER A 320 -7.16 -12.82 22.15
N GLY A 321 -7.05 -13.35 23.38
CA GLY A 321 -8.17 -13.43 24.32
C GLY A 321 -8.69 -12.07 24.77
N SER A 322 -7.80 -11.12 25.05
CA SER A 322 -8.17 -9.74 25.40
C SER A 322 -8.84 -9.02 24.23
N ILE A 323 -8.24 -9.09 23.04
CA ILE A 323 -8.80 -8.46 21.83
C ILE A 323 -10.13 -9.10 21.45
N THR A 324 -10.25 -10.42 21.52
CA THR A 324 -11.48 -11.15 21.18
C THR A 324 -12.67 -10.68 22.02
N LYS A 325 -12.45 -10.32 23.28
CA LYS A 325 -13.49 -9.80 24.18
C LYS A 325 -13.83 -8.33 23.92
N ALA A 326 -12.86 -7.54 23.45
CA ALA A 326 -12.99 -6.11 23.22
C ALA A 326 -13.50 -5.73 21.82
N ARG A 327 -13.24 -6.59 20.82
CA ARG A 327 -13.42 -6.29 19.40
C ARG A 327 -14.88 -6.05 19.00
N ASN A 328 -15.07 -5.26 17.96
CA ASN A 328 -16.32 -5.26 17.20
C ASN A 328 -16.41 -6.53 16.33
N VAL A 329 -17.29 -7.46 16.70
CA VAL A 329 -17.48 -8.72 15.98
C VAL A 329 -17.97 -8.55 14.54
N GLU A 330 -18.47 -7.37 14.16
CA GLU A 330 -18.89 -7.12 12.78
C GLU A 330 -17.70 -6.94 11.85
N THR A 331 -16.70 -6.15 12.24
CA THR A 331 -15.63 -5.69 11.37
C THR A 331 -14.23 -6.14 11.79
N GLN A 332 -14.02 -6.64 13.01
CA GLN A 332 -12.69 -6.92 13.53
C GLN A 332 -12.49 -8.42 13.77
N SER A 333 -11.55 -9.04 13.07
CA SER A 333 -11.10 -10.43 13.21
C SER A 333 -9.83 -10.53 14.07
N VAL A 334 -9.59 -11.69 14.68
CA VAL A 334 -8.37 -11.94 15.47
C VAL A 334 -7.76 -13.27 15.05
N PHE A 335 -6.45 -13.27 14.79
CA PHE A 335 -5.67 -14.45 14.46
C PHE A 335 -4.53 -14.62 15.47
N SER A 336 -4.51 -15.74 16.20
CA SER A 336 -3.41 -16.04 17.13
C SER A 336 -2.30 -16.86 16.50
N LEU A 337 -1.08 -16.32 16.52
CA LEU A 337 0.13 -17.07 16.23
C LEU A 337 0.47 -18.00 17.39
N ARG A 338 1.29 -19.01 17.12
CA ARG A 338 1.87 -19.86 18.17
C ARG A 338 3.37 -19.66 18.21
N GLY A 339 3.82 -18.79 19.11
CA GLY A 339 5.23 -18.45 19.26
C GLY A 339 5.77 -17.70 18.05
N LYS A 340 7.09 -17.71 17.89
CA LYS A 340 7.78 -16.96 16.84
C LYS A 340 7.54 -17.60 15.47
N PRO A 341 7.06 -16.84 14.46
CA PRO A 341 6.94 -17.35 13.10
C PRO A 341 8.28 -17.84 12.55
N LEU A 342 8.23 -18.76 11.59
CA LEU A 342 9.44 -19.21 10.89
C LEU A 342 10.06 -18.01 10.15
N ASN A 343 11.37 -17.79 10.34
CA ASN A 343 12.10 -16.86 9.46
C ASN A 343 12.09 -17.44 8.04
N CYS A 344 11.30 -16.80 7.18
CA CYS A 344 11.08 -17.24 5.81
C CYS A 344 12.02 -16.56 4.81
N TYR A 345 12.95 -15.73 5.27
CA TYR A 345 13.94 -15.11 4.42
C TYR A 345 14.80 -16.16 3.71
N GLY A 346 14.89 -16.05 2.38
CA GLY A 346 15.62 -17.00 1.53
C GLY A 346 14.97 -18.38 1.39
N LEU A 347 13.81 -18.63 2.01
CA LEU A 347 13.06 -19.87 1.83
C LEU A 347 12.16 -19.79 0.58
N THR A 348 11.95 -20.94 -0.05
CA THR A 348 11.05 -21.04 -1.19
C THR A 348 9.59 -20.97 -0.74
N LYS A 349 8.70 -20.55 -1.65
CA LYS A 349 7.25 -20.52 -1.39
C LYS A 349 6.71 -21.88 -0.94
N LYS A 350 7.29 -22.97 -1.44
CA LYS A 350 6.99 -24.35 -1.00
C LYS A 350 7.13 -24.52 0.52
N VAL A 351 8.27 -24.10 1.10
CA VAL A 351 8.52 -24.29 2.54
C VAL A 351 7.53 -23.47 3.38
N VAL A 352 7.17 -22.28 2.89
CA VAL A 352 6.16 -21.43 3.53
C VAL A 352 4.77 -22.07 3.46
N TYR A 353 4.40 -22.72 2.36
CA TYR A 353 3.15 -23.49 2.27
C TYR A 353 3.12 -24.73 3.17
N GLU A 354 4.27 -25.37 3.37
CA GLU A 354 4.39 -26.54 4.25
C GLU A 354 4.33 -26.15 5.74
N ASN A 355 4.63 -24.89 6.06
CA ASN A 355 4.51 -24.35 7.42
C ASN A 355 3.04 -24.13 7.81
N GLU A 356 2.63 -24.76 8.90
CA GLU A 356 1.24 -24.72 9.37
C GLU A 356 0.77 -23.30 9.73
N GLU A 357 1.60 -22.49 10.41
CA GLU A 357 1.24 -21.12 10.80
C GLU A 357 0.97 -20.23 9.58
N PHE A 358 1.89 -20.25 8.61
CA PHE A 358 1.73 -19.47 7.39
C PHE A 358 0.62 -20.01 6.49
N ASN A 359 0.40 -21.32 6.42
CA ASN A 359 -0.72 -21.88 5.67
C ASN A 359 -2.07 -21.43 6.26
N LEU A 360 -2.23 -21.51 7.59
CA LEU A 360 -3.45 -21.06 8.26
C LEU A 360 -3.67 -19.55 8.12
N LEU A 361 -2.61 -18.74 8.16
CA LEU A 361 -2.69 -17.30 7.96
C LEU A 361 -3.07 -16.95 6.50
N GLN A 362 -2.45 -17.61 5.52
CA GLN A 362 -2.79 -17.43 4.10
C GLN A 362 -4.26 -17.76 3.82
N HIS A 363 -4.76 -18.86 4.37
CA HIS A 363 -6.18 -19.21 4.28
C HIS A 363 -7.08 -18.20 5.00
N ALA A 364 -6.67 -17.73 6.18
CA ALA A 364 -7.44 -16.73 6.92
C ALA A 364 -7.61 -15.43 6.11
N LEU A 365 -6.56 -14.98 5.44
CA LEU A 365 -6.55 -13.77 4.60
C LEU A 365 -7.13 -14.00 3.20
N ASN A 366 -7.15 -15.25 2.72
CA ASN A 366 -7.49 -15.68 1.36
C ASN A 366 -6.60 -15.05 0.28
N ILE A 367 -5.29 -15.19 0.45
CA ILE A 367 -4.26 -14.56 -0.42
C ILE A 367 -3.47 -15.54 -1.29
N GLU A 368 -3.83 -16.83 -1.29
CA GLU A 368 -3.05 -17.89 -1.95
C GLU A 368 -2.89 -17.69 -3.47
N ASP A 369 -3.91 -17.10 -4.10
CA ASP A 369 -3.97 -16.82 -5.53
C ASP A 369 -3.85 -15.31 -5.83
N GLY A 370 -3.37 -14.53 -4.86
CA GLY A 370 -3.18 -13.08 -4.97
C GLY A 370 -4.19 -12.27 -4.15
N MET A 371 -4.30 -10.99 -4.47
CA MET A 371 -5.07 -10.01 -3.69
C MET A 371 -6.57 -9.98 -3.99
N GLU A 372 -7.01 -10.56 -5.12
CA GLU A 372 -8.40 -10.44 -5.59
C GLU A 372 -9.41 -11.01 -4.59
N GLY A 373 -9.02 -12.07 -3.87
CA GLY A 373 -9.83 -12.71 -2.84
C GLY A 373 -9.64 -12.17 -1.43
N LEU A 374 -8.84 -11.10 -1.23
CA LEU A 374 -8.46 -10.61 0.09
C LEU A 374 -9.67 -10.35 0.98
N ARG A 375 -9.68 -10.97 2.18
CA ARG A 375 -10.83 -10.93 3.08
C ARG A 375 -10.93 -9.70 3.97
N TYR A 376 -9.82 -9.02 4.24
CA TYR A 376 -9.79 -7.88 5.17
C TYR A 376 -9.08 -6.71 4.53
N ASN A 377 -9.67 -5.52 4.66
CA ASN A 377 -9.05 -4.31 4.17
C ASN A 377 -7.84 -3.90 5.01
N ASN A 378 -7.86 -4.16 6.32
CA ASN A 378 -6.79 -3.78 7.24
C ASN A 378 -6.18 -5.01 7.93
N ILE A 379 -4.94 -5.34 7.62
CA ILE A 379 -4.13 -6.36 8.29
C ILE A 379 -3.30 -5.67 9.36
N ILE A 380 -3.63 -5.90 10.62
CA ILE A 380 -3.05 -5.19 11.76
C ILE A 380 -2.15 -6.14 12.54
N ILE A 381 -0.84 -5.88 12.55
CA ILE A 381 0.13 -6.57 13.38
C ILE A 381 0.03 -5.99 14.79
N ALA A 382 -0.45 -6.80 15.74
CA ALA A 382 -0.64 -6.42 17.13
C ALA A 382 0.27 -7.27 18.03
N THR A 383 1.49 -6.76 18.24
CA THR A 383 2.55 -7.40 19.04
C THR A 383 2.83 -6.60 20.30
N ASP A 384 3.41 -7.25 21.30
CA ASP A 384 3.82 -6.60 22.54
C ASP A 384 4.96 -5.59 22.28
N ALA A 385 5.07 -4.57 23.14
CA ALA A 385 6.09 -3.53 23.06
C ALA A 385 7.41 -3.95 23.73
N ASP A 386 7.79 -5.22 23.55
CA ASP A 386 9.01 -5.82 24.08
C ASP A 386 9.89 -6.40 22.96
N VAL A 387 11.02 -7.00 23.32
CA VAL A 387 12.00 -7.54 22.37
C VAL A 387 11.45 -8.71 21.56
N ASP A 388 10.53 -9.50 22.12
CA ASP A 388 9.96 -10.67 21.47
C ASP A 388 8.86 -10.25 20.48
N GLY A 389 7.99 -9.32 20.87
CA GLY A 389 6.99 -8.70 20.01
C GLY A 389 7.62 -7.96 18.84
N MET A 390 8.71 -7.20 19.06
CA MET A 390 9.48 -6.56 17.98
C MET A 390 10.05 -7.59 17.00
N HIS A 391 10.53 -8.73 17.48
CA HIS A 391 11.04 -9.81 16.64
C HIS A 391 9.91 -10.47 15.81
N ILE A 392 8.76 -10.74 16.41
CA ILE A 392 7.59 -11.30 15.69
C ILE A 392 7.10 -10.33 14.62
N ARG A 393 7.03 -9.03 14.93
CA ARG A 393 6.71 -7.97 13.97
C ARG A 393 7.64 -8.04 12.76
N LEU A 394 8.94 -8.17 12.98
CA LEU A 394 9.93 -8.28 11.89
C LEU A 394 9.72 -9.56 11.05
N LEU A 395 9.44 -10.70 11.68
CA LEU A 395 9.21 -11.97 10.98
C LEU A 395 7.93 -11.94 10.12
N LEU A 396 6.86 -11.34 10.63
CA LEU A 396 5.62 -11.13 9.87
C LEU A 396 5.80 -10.15 8.73
N MET A 397 6.50 -9.04 8.97
CA MET A 397 6.84 -8.08 7.91
C MET A 397 7.65 -8.77 6.81
N THR A 398 8.63 -9.60 7.17
CA THR A 398 9.42 -10.38 6.21
C THR A 398 8.54 -11.28 5.34
N PHE A 399 7.59 -11.98 5.97
CA PHE A 399 6.62 -12.82 5.25
C PHE A 399 5.78 -12.03 4.25
N PHE A 400 5.19 -10.90 4.68
CA PHE A 400 4.39 -10.07 3.79
C PHE A 400 5.24 -9.47 2.66
N LEU A 401 6.42 -8.93 2.97
CA LEU A 401 7.28 -8.30 1.99
C LEU A 401 7.82 -9.28 0.94
N GLN A 402 8.18 -10.49 1.33
CA GLN A 402 8.78 -11.47 0.41
C GLN A 402 7.74 -12.21 -0.43
N PHE A 403 6.59 -12.58 0.14
CA PHE A 403 5.62 -13.46 -0.53
C PHE A 403 4.35 -12.76 -0.97
N PHE A 404 4.00 -11.64 -0.34
CA PHE A 404 2.77 -10.88 -0.61
C PHE A 404 3.01 -9.35 -0.59
N PRO A 405 4.04 -8.84 -1.31
CA PRO A 405 4.42 -7.43 -1.25
C PRO A 405 3.27 -6.50 -1.63
N ASP A 406 2.35 -6.96 -2.46
CA ASP A 406 1.18 -6.20 -2.91
C ASP A 406 0.26 -5.78 -1.75
N LEU A 407 0.20 -6.55 -0.66
CA LEU A 407 -0.56 -6.15 0.53
C LEU A 407 0.03 -4.89 1.16
N VAL A 408 1.35 -4.81 1.20
CA VAL A 408 2.07 -3.65 1.75
C VAL A 408 2.01 -2.48 0.76
N LYS A 409 2.27 -2.72 -0.52
CA LYS A 409 2.23 -1.69 -1.58
C LYS A 409 0.86 -1.00 -1.68
N ASN A 410 -0.23 -1.75 -1.46
CA ASN A 410 -1.59 -1.21 -1.51
C ASN A 410 -2.09 -0.69 -0.16
N GLY A 411 -1.25 -0.63 0.87
CA GLY A 411 -1.58 -0.02 2.16
C GLY A 411 -2.58 -0.83 2.98
N HIS A 412 -2.55 -2.16 2.90
CA HIS A 412 -3.37 -3.02 3.75
C HIS A 412 -2.70 -3.38 5.07
N VAL A 413 -1.38 -3.26 5.19
CA VAL A 413 -0.63 -3.71 6.37
C VAL A 413 -0.30 -2.55 7.31
N TYR A 414 -0.69 -2.72 8.58
CA TYR A 414 -0.53 -1.75 9.65
C TYR A 414 0.10 -2.40 10.87
N VAL A 415 0.72 -1.59 11.71
CA VAL A 415 1.14 -1.97 13.06
C VAL A 415 0.28 -1.22 14.05
N LEU A 416 -0.30 -1.94 15.02
CA LEU A 416 -1.04 -1.33 16.10
C LEU A 416 -0.06 -0.69 17.08
N GLU A 417 -0.16 0.62 17.28
CA GLU A 417 0.51 1.29 18.38
C GLU A 417 -0.35 1.17 19.64
N THR A 418 0.25 0.69 20.72
CA THR A 418 -0.39 0.60 22.03
C THR A 418 0.32 1.51 23.03
N PRO A 419 -0.40 2.03 24.04
CA PRO A 419 0.20 2.91 25.02
C PRO A 419 1.26 2.17 25.83
N LEU A 420 2.40 2.81 26.04
CA LEU A 420 3.49 2.30 26.88
C LEU A 420 3.18 2.52 28.36
N PHE A 421 2.46 3.60 28.68
CA PHE A 421 2.15 3.99 30.06
C PHE A 421 0.70 4.39 30.23
N ARG A 422 0.19 4.16 31.44
CA ARG A 422 -1.04 4.74 31.96
C ARG A 422 -0.70 5.61 33.15
N VAL A 423 -1.04 6.90 33.07
CA VAL A 423 -0.87 7.86 34.17
C VAL A 423 -2.26 8.26 34.65
N ARG A 424 -2.58 8.02 35.93
CA ARG A 424 -3.92 8.28 36.46
C ARG A 424 -3.90 8.96 37.83
N ASN A 425 -4.94 9.73 38.11
CA ASN A 425 -5.29 10.16 39.46
C ASN A 425 -6.73 9.71 39.79
N LYS A 426 -7.35 10.28 40.83
CA LYS A 426 -8.73 9.93 41.23
C LYS A 426 -9.80 10.37 40.22
N GLN A 427 -9.49 11.30 39.32
CA GLN A 427 -10.44 11.97 38.43
C GLN A 427 -10.20 11.64 36.95
N GLU A 428 -8.94 11.55 36.52
CA GLU A 428 -8.55 11.43 35.11
C GLU A 428 -7.51 10.32 34.92
N THR A 429 -7.62 9.59 33.80
CA THR A 429 -6.67 8.58 33.33
C THR A 429 -6.18 8.98 31.94
N ILE A 430 -4.87 9.05 31.75
CA ILE A 430 -4.21 9.43 30.50
C ILE A 430 -3.33 8.27 30.03
N TYR A 431 -3.54 7.83 28.79
CA TYR A 431 -2.72 6.81 28.14
C TYR A 431 -1.64 7.48 27.29
N CYS A 432 -0.39 7.07 27.49
CA CYS A 432 0.79 7.70 26.93
C CYS A 432 1.56 6.71 26.04
N TYR A 433 1.91 7.15 24.84
CA TYR A 433 2.59 6.36 23.81
C TYR A 433 4.10 6.66 23.74
N SER A 434 4.57 7.66 24.49
CA SER A 434 5.98 7.99 24.60
C SER A 434 6.34 8.44 26.01
N GLU A 435 7.63 8.41 26.34
CA GLU A 435 8.12 8.98 27.59
C GLU A 435 7.81 10.49 27.67
N THR A 436 7.85 11.22 26.54
CA THR A 436 7.49 12.64 26.51
C THR A 436 6.03 12.88 26.87
N GLU A 437 5.11 12.06 26.34
CA GLU A 437 3.68 12.11 26.70
C GLU A 437 3.48 11.78 28.18
N LYS A 438 4.21 10.78 28.72
CA LYS A 438 4.18 10.44 30.14
C LYS A 438 4.60 11.63 31.01
N GLN A 439 5.71 12.29 30.70
CA GLN A 439 6.18 13.45 31.46
C GLN A 439 5.16 14.62 31.40
N ALA A 440 4.52 14.83 30.25
CA ALA A 440 3.46 15.82 30.12
C ALA A 440 2.22 15.45 30.96
N ALA A 441 1.81 14.18 30.94
CA ALA A 441 0.70 13.68 31.74
C ALA A 441 0.97 13.77 33.25
N MET A 442 2.19 13.44 33.70
CA MET A 442 2.64 13.60 35.08
C MET A 442 2.52 15.05 35.54
N LYS A 443 2.97 16.01 34.73
CA LYS A 443 2.86 17.45 35.02
C LYS A 443 1.41 17.92 35.06
N LYS A 444 0.57 17.43 34.14
CA LYS A 444 -0.87 17.78 34.08
C LYS A 444 -1.63 17.27 35.30
N LEU A 445 -1.38 16.04 35.73
CA LEU A 445 -2.14 15.39 36.79
C LEU A 445 -1.67 15.75 38.20
N GLY A 446 -0.52 16.42 38.34
CA GLY A 446 -0.08 17.06 39.58
C GLY A 446 0.42 16.06 40.62
N THR A 447 -0.16 16.09 41.84
CA THR A 447 0.43 15.43 43.01
C THR A 447 0.33 13.90 42.94
N LYS A 448 1.49 13.24 42.77
CA LYS A 448 1.70 11.77 42.80
C LYS A 448 0.64 10.95 42.02
N PRO A 449 0.48 11.16 40.71
CA PRO A 449 -0.32 10.27 39.89
C PRO A 449 0.27 8.84 39.89
N GLU A 450 -0.62 7.85 39.81
CA GLU A 450 -0.25 6.44 39.65
C GLU A 450 0.20 6.21 38.21
N VAL A 451 1.40 5.66 38.05
CA VAL A 451 1.96 5.30 36.73
C VAL A 451 2.03 3.78 36.62
N THR A 452 1.37 3.23 35.61
CA THR A 452 1.49 1.82 35.21
C THR A 452 2.22 1.76 33.87
N ARG A 453 3.25 0.93 33.76
CA ARG A 453 3.87 0.58 32.46
C ARG A 453 3.22 -0.69 31.95
N PHE A 454 2.73 -0.68 30.72
CA PHE A 454 2.24 -1.90 30.07
C PHE A 454 3.44 -2.66 29.49
N LYS A 455 3.56 -3.94 29.81
CA LYS A 455 4.63 -4.78 29.25
C LYS A 455 4.15 -5.64 28.10
N GLY A 456 2.93 -6.16 28.20
CA GLY A 456 2.33 -6.99 27.16
C GLY A 456 0.85 -6.67 26.95
N LEU A 457 0.35 -6.98 25.76
CA LEU A 457 -1.05 -6.76 25.37
C LEU A 457 -2.02 -7.58 26.23
N GLY A 458 -1.57 -8.72 26.77
CA GLY A 458 -2.35 -9.57 27.67
C GLY A 458 -2.60 -8.97 29.06
N GLU A 459 -1.79 -7.99 29.49
CA GLU A 459 -1.95 -7.31 30.79
C GLU A 459 -3.05 -6.23 30.76
N ILE A 460 -3.42 -5.80 29.57
CA ILE A 460 -4.45 -4.77 29.35
C ILE A 460 -5.82 -5.42 29.50
N SER A 461 -6.66 -4.82 30.35
CA SER A 461 -8.02 -5.29 30.53
C SER A 461 -8.86 -5.12 29.25
N PRO A 462 -9.84 -5.99 28.95
CA PRO A 462 -10.65 -5.86 27.73
C PRO A 462 -11.32 -4.49 27.57
N ASP A 463 -11.78 -3.89 28.67
CA ASP A 463 -12.43 -2.57 28.65
C ASP A 463 -11.45 -1.44 28.28
N GLU A 464 -10.18 -1.55 28.69
CA GLU A 464 -9.13 -0.63 28.26
C GLU A 464 -8.75 -0.88 26.81
N PHE A 465 -8.61 -2.15 26.43
CA PHE A 465 -8.25 -2.54 25.07
C PHE A 465 -9.28 -2.06 24.05
N ALA A 466 -10.58 -2.14 24.39
CA ALA A 466 -11.68 -1.65 23.55
C ALA A 466 -11.51 -0.18 23.15
N ARG A 467 -10.85 0.65 23.98
CA ARG A 467 -10.54 2.05 23.67
C ARG A 467 -9.37 2.22 22.71
N PHE A 468 -8.48 1.23 22.62
CA PHE A 468 -7.30 1.27 21.76
C PHE A 468 -7.58 0.70 20.37
N ILE A 469 -8.66 -0.06 20.22
CA ILE A 469 -9.12 -0.64 18.94
C ILE A 469 -10.48 -0.06 18.50
N SER A 470 -10.85 1.12 19.01
CA SER A 470 -12.00 1.90 18.54
C SER A 470 -11.61 2.81 17.37
N ASP A 471 -12.50 3.74 16.99
CA ASP A 471 -12.30 4.69 15.89
C ASP A 471 -11.05 5.59 16.05
N ASP A 472 -10.57 5.79 17.29
CA ASP A 472 -9.37 6.58 17.61
C ASP A 472 -8.08 5.72 17.66
N MET A 473 -8.12 4.49 17.14
CA MET A 473 -6.95 3.60 17.14
C MET A 473 -5.75 4.23 16.43
N ARG A 474 -4.56 4.08 17.01
CA ARG A 474 -3.30 4.53 16.41
C ARG A 474 -2.71 3.40 15.57
N LEU A 475 -2.86 3.51 14.26
CA LEU A 475 -2.27 2.58 13.31
C LEU A 475 -1.10 3.22 12.58
N GLN A 476 0.06 2.58 12.65
CA GLN A 476 1.21 2.94 11.85
C GLN A 476 1.16 2.17 10.52
N PRO A 477 0.94 2.83 9.37
CA PRO A 477 0.97 2.16 8.09
C PRO A 477 2.39 1.66 7.78
N VAL A 478 2.51 0.44 7.24
CA VAL A 478 3.78 -0.06 6.73
C VAL A 478 3.96 0.48 5.32
N ILE A 479 4.89 1.42 5.15
CA ILE A 479 5.15 2.10 3.87
C ILE A 479 6.47 1.58 3.31
N LEU A 480 6.45 1.19 2.03
CA LEU A 480 7.66 0.87 1.27
C LEU A 480 8.17 2.13 0.56
N GLU A 481 9.37 2.57 0.93
CA GLU A 481 10.05 3.66 0.24
C GLU A 481 10.57 3.20 -1.12
N GLN A 482 10.34 3.98 -2.18
CA GLN A 482 10.61 3.52 -3.55
C GLN A 482 12.08 3.26 -3.87
N HIS A 483 13.00 3.91 -3.17
CA HIS A 483 14.43 3.71 -3.37
C HIS A 483 15.00 2.49 -2.64
N MET A 484 14.21 1.86 -1.75
CA MET A 484 14.62 0.67 -1.04
C MET A 484 14.06 -0.56 -1.73
N HIS A 485 14.94 -1.33 -2.34
CA HIS A 485 14.59 -2.65 -2.85
C HIS A 485 14.24 -3.56 -1.67
N ILE A 486 13.06 -4.18 -1.72
CA ILE A 486 12.60 -5.09 -0.67
C ILE A 486 13.66 -6.17 -0.41
N GLN A 487 14.27 -6.71 -1.46
CA GLN A 487 15.30 -7.74 -1.33
C GLN A 487 16.53 -7.24 -0.58
N GLN A 488 17.06 -6.06 -0.91
CA GLN A 488 18.20 -5.47 -0.19
C GLN A 488 17.88 -5.18 1.27
N LEU A 489 16.66 -4.66 1.53
CA LEU A 489 16.17 -4.41 2.88
C LEU A 489 16.11 -5.72 3.70
N LEU A 490 15.50 -6.76 3.13
CA LEU A 490 15.38 -8.06 3.78
C LEU A 490 16.75 -8.75 3.90
N GLU A 491 17.63 -8.61 2.93
CA GLU A 491 18.99 -9.17 3.00
C GLU A 491 19.78 -8.56 4.16
N TYR A 492 19.72 -7.24 4.29
CA TYR A 492 20.38 -6.54 5.38
C TYR A 492 19.83 -6.96 6.76
N TYR A 493 18.50 -6.98 6.95
CA TYR A 493 17.91 -7.24 8.26
C TYR A 493 17.70 -8.73 8.58
N MET A 494 17.55 -9.61 7.60
CA MET A 494 17.18 -11.02 7.79
C MET A 494 18.21 -12.00 7.22
N GLY A 495 19.17 -11.53 6.43
CA GLY A 495 20.26 -12.32 5.87
C GLY A 495 21.35 -12.66 6.87
N LYS A 496 22.49 -13.12 6.34
CA LYS A 496 23.65 -13.49 7.14
C LYS A 496 24.16 -12.26 7.91
N ASN A 497 24.67 -12.48 9.12
CA ASN A 497 25.21 -11.40 9.92
C ASN A 497 26.52 -10.87 9.32
N THR A 498 26.48 -9.72 8.66
CA THR A 498 27.65 -9.04 8.07
C THR A 498 28.33 -8.13 9.09
N GLN A 499 29.59 -7.78 8.85
CA GLN A 499 30.34 -6.83 9.68
C GLN A 499 29.65 -5.46 9.71
N GLU A 500 29.19 -4.97 8.55
CA GLU A 500 28.46 -3.71 8.41
C GLU A 500 27.19 -3.67 9.28
N ARG A 501 26.45 -4.79 9.33
CA ARG A 501 25.27 -4.90 10.19
C ARG A 501 25.65 -4.84 11.67
N GLN A 502 26.74 -5.49 12.06
CA GLN A 502 27.22 -5.44 13.45
C GLN A 502 27.61 -4.01 13.83
N GLU A 503 28.38 -3.33 12.99
CA GLU A 503 28.79 -1.94 13.19
C GLU A 503 27.57 -1.02 13.28
N PHE A 504 26.61 -1.14 12.36
CA PHE A 504 25.36 -0.39 12.43
C PHE A 504 24.58 -0.64 13.74
N ILE A 505 24.48 -1.89 14.19
CA ILE A 505 23.82 -2.21 15.47
C ILE A 505 24.56 -1.57 16.64
N ILE A 506 25.90 -1.61 16.64
CA ILE A 506 26.74 -1.00 17.68
C ILE A 506 26.55 0.53 17.70
N ASP A 507 26.60 1.17 16.54
CA ASP A 507 26.48 2.62 16.39
C ASP A 507 25.07 3.13 16.74
N ASN A 508 24.05 2.30 16.56
CA ASN A 508 22.65 2.62 16.85
C ASN A 508 22.15 2.00 18.15
N LEU A 509 23.03 1.37 18.94
CA LEU A 509 22.66 0.75 20.21
C LEU A 509 22.29 1.85 21.21
N LYS A 510 21.00 2.01 21.48
CA LYS A 510 20.54 2.90 22.55
C LYS A 510 20.82 2.22 23.89
N VAL A 511 21.85 2.70 24.59
CA VAL A 511 22.09 2.33 25.99
C VAL A 511 21.04 3.06 26.83
N GLU A 512 19.98 2.37 27.23
CA GLU A 512 19.11 2.84 28.31
C GLU A 512 19.93 2.81 29.61
N LEU A 513 20.59 3.92 29.93
CA LEU A 513 21.14 4.14 31.26
C LEU A 513 19.93 4.28 32.19
N ASP A 514 19.70 3.27 33.04
CA ASP A 514 18.85 3.41 34.23
C ASP A 514 19.47 4.50 35.10
N VAL A 515 19.09 5.76 34.88
CA VAL A 515 19.42 6.85 35.79
C VAL A 515 18.60 6.61 37.05
N VAL A 516 19.22 5.94 38.01
CA VAL A 516 18.73 5.90 39.38
C VAL A 516 18.75 7.34 39.88
N GLU A 517 17.61 8.03 39.82
CA GLU A 517 17.45 9.29 40.53
C GLU A 517 17.59 8.97 42.03
N GLU A 518 18.76 9.26 42.59
CA GLU A 518 18.92 9.39 44.03
C GLU A 518 17.92 10.46 44.49
N VAL A 519 16.85 10.00 45.13
CA VAL A 519 15.91 10.86 45.84
C VAL A 519 16.70 11.56 46.94
N ALA A 520 17.15 12.78 46.66
CA ALA A 520 17.71 13.65 47.68
C ALA A 520 16.64 13.89 48.75
N LYS A 521 17.02 13.55 49.99
CA LYS A 521 16.21 13.62 51.22
C LYS A 521 15.64 15.00 51.51
#